data_AF-A0A9N9DVR8-F1
#
_entry.id   AF-A0A9N9DVR8-F1
#
_cell.length_a   1.000
_cell.length_b   1.000
_cell.length_c   1.000
_cell.angle_alpha   90.00
_cell.angle_beta   90.00
_cell.angle_gamma   90.00
#
_symmetry.space_group_name_H-M   'P 1'
#
loop_
_entity.id
_entity.type
_entity.pdbx_description
1 polymer ?
#
loop_
_entity_poly.entity_id
_entity_poly.type
_entity_poly.pdbx_seq_one_letter_code
_entity_poly.pdbx_strand_id
1 'polypeptide(L)'
;FVDTTTIPPNVKSQYIAAEKINSAAKSLVEYQQMIEIVTNDSMKVLLSSKIIEEQKNILIQNAQLTKLNCHAEAQSRLAAKKQKLLEESIIKKYDTPERPSV
;
A
#
# COMPACT_ATOMS: atom_id res chain seq x y z
N PHE A 1 20.88 -0.73 -9.33
CA PHE A 1 19.67 -1.49 -9.71
C PHE A 1 19.18 -2.22 -8.47
N VAL A 2 17.97 -1.94 -7.99
CA VAL A 2 17.38 -2.68 -6.86
C VAL A 2 16.88 -4.00 -7.43
N ASP A 3 17.40 -5.11 -6.94
CA ASP A 3 16.94 -6.45 -7.30
C ASP A 3 15.49 -6.63 -6.82
N THR A 4 14.55 -6.70 -7.76
CA THR A 4 13.10 -6.72 -7.48
C THR A 4 12.54 -8.12 -7.28
N THR A 5 13.37 -9.17 -7.40
CA THR A 5 12.94 -10.57 -7.27
C THR A 5 12.53 -10.98 -5.85
N THR A 6 12.84 -10.17 -4.85
CA THR A 6 12.57 -10.44 -3.42
C THR A 6 11.55 -9.50 -2.79
N ILE A 7 10.96 -8.57 -3.55
CA ILE A 7 10.02 -7.59 -3.00
C ILE A 7 8.67 -8.28 -2.72
N PRO A 8 8.15 -8.23 -1.48
CA PRO A 8 6.85 -8.81 -1.16
C PRO A 8 5.76 -8.23 -2.07
N PRO A 9 4.82 -9.05 -2.59
CA PRO A 9 3.77 -8.59 -3.49
C PRO A 9 2.98 -7.38 -2.97
N ASN A 10 2.75 -7.32 -1.66
CA ASN A 10 2.09 -6.20 -0.99
C ASN A 10 2.88 -4.88 -1.14
N VAL A 11 4.21 -4.92 -0.94
CA VAL A 11 5.09 -3.75 -1.09
C VAL A 11 5.06 -3.24 -2.52
N LYS A 12 5.11 -4.15 -3.50
CA LYS A 12 4.97 -3.79 -4.92
C LYS A 12 3.61 -3.15 -5.21
N SER A 13 2.51 -3.69 -4.66
CA SER A 13 1.18 -3.12 -4.83
C SER A 13 1.03 -1.74 -4.18
N GLN A 14 1.61 -1.53 -2.99
CA GLN A 14 1.63 -0.22 -2.32
C GLN A 14 2.39 0.82 -3.15
N TYR A 15 3.56 0.44 -3.68
CA TYR A 15 4.35 1.30 -4.56
C TYR A 15 3.56 1.72 -5.80
N ILE A 16 2.93 0.77 -6.49
CA ILE A 16 2.11 1.05 -7.68
C ILE A 16 0.93 1.97 -7.36
N ALA A 17 0.25 1.75 -6.23
CA ALA A 17 -0.85 2.61 -5.81
C ALA A 17 -0.36 4.04 -5.51
N ALA A 18 0.79 4.19 -4.86
CA ALA A 18 1.40 5.49 -4.58
C ALA A 18 1.83 6.23 -5.86
N GLU A 19 2.45 5.52 -6.82
CA GLU A 19 2.78 6.11 -8.13
C GLU A 19 1.55 6.61 -8.87
N LYS A 20 0.45 5.84 -8.86
CA LYS A 20 -0.82 6.26 -9.47
C LYS A 20 -1.40 7.50 -8.80
N ILE A 21 -1.34 7.59 -7.46
CA ILE A 21 -1.76 8.78 -6.73
C ILE A 21 -0.92 10.00 -7.15
N ASN A 22 0.40 9.85 -7.21
CA ASN A 22 1.30 10.94 -7.61
C ASN A 22 1.05 11.38 -9.06
N SER A 23 0.86 10.43 -9.97
CA SER A 23 0.54 10.72 -11.36
C SER A 23 -0.79 11.46 -11.48
N ALA A 24 -1.84 10.97 -10.83
CA ALA A 24 -3.17 11.61 -10.85
C ALA A 24 -3.13 13.01 -10.22
N ALA A 25 -2.39 13.19 -9.12
CA ALA A 25 -2.21 14.50 -8.48
C ALA A 25 -1.48 15.49 -9.40
N LYS A 26 -0.47 15.03 -10.14
CA LYS A 26 0.22 15.85 -11.15
C LYS A 26 -0.74 16.27 -12.27
N SER A 27 -1.50 15.31 -12.83
CA SER A 27 -2.51 15.59 -13.84
C SER A 27 -3.57 16.58 -13.36
N LEU A 28 -3.98 16.50 -12.08
CA LEU A 28 -4.93 17.45 -11.51
C LEU A 28 -4.42 18.89 -11.52
N VAL A 29 -3.18 19.10 -11.10
CA VAL A 29 -2.56 20.43 -11.12
C VAL A 29 -2.47 20.95 -12.55
N GLU A 30 -2.07 20.10 -13.50
CA GLU A 30 -2.00 20.46 -14.92
C GLU A 30 -3.37 20.84 -15.48
N TYR A 31 -4.43 20.04 -15.23
CA TYR A 31 -5.77 20.35 -15.70
C TYR A 31 -6.37 21.60 -15.05
N GLN A 32 -6.07 21.85 -13.78
CA GLN A 32 -6.46 23.09 -13.10
C GLN A 32 -5.77 24.31 -13.73
N GLN A 33 -4.48 24.23 -14.02
CA GLN A 33 -3.78 25.32 -14.73
C GLN A 33 -4.36 25.54 -16.13
N MET A 34 -4.68 24.45 -16.85
CA MET A 34 -5.30 24.54 -18.18
C MET A 34 -6.68 25.20 -18.15
N ILE A 35 -7.48 24.95 -17.10
CA ILE A 35 -8.83 25.53 -17.00
C ILE A 35 -8.81 27.05 -16.84
N GLU A 36 -7.77 27.58 -16.20
CA GLU A 36 -7.59 29.02 -15.97
C GLU A 36 -7.24 29.76 -17.27
N ILE A 37 -6.49 29.11 -18.17
CA ILE A 37 -6.01 29.73 -19.41
C ILE A 37 -6.90 29.45 -20.62
N VAL A 38 -7.70 28.37 -20.59
CA VAL A 38 -8.50 27.98 -21.74
C VAL A 38 -9.71 28.92 -21.88
N THR A 39 -9.89 29.48 -23.07
CA THR A 39 -11.02 30.36 -23.38
C THR A 39 -12.22 29.61 -23.95
N ASN A 40 -11.98 28.41 -24.48
CA ASN A 40 -13.01 27.58 -25.09
C ASN A 40 -13.82 26.84 -24.02
N ASP A 41 -15.13 27.08 -23.98
CA ASP A 41 -16.03 26.50 -22.98
C ASP A 41 -16.19 24.97 -23.09
N SER A 42 -16.16 24.41 -24.30
CA SER A 42 -16.23 22.95 -24.45
C SER A 42 -14.97 22.27 -23.90
N MET A 43 -13.80 22.92 -24.05
CA MET A 43 -12.56 22.47 -23.42
C MET A 43 -12.60 22.61 -21.89
N LYS A 44 -13.22 23.67 -21.33
CA LYS A 44 -13.42 23.79 -19.88
C LYS A 44 -14.25 22.65 -19.31
N VAL A 45 -15.34 22.28 -20.01
CA VAL A 45 -16.20 21.15 -19.62
C VAL A 45 -15.40 19.84 -19.67
N LEU A 46 -14.62 19.62 -20.74
CA LEU A 46 -13.78 18.43 -20.86
C LEU A 46 -12.74 18.35 -19.74
N LEU A 47 -12.02 19.44 -19.45
CA LEU A 47 -11.04 19.52 -18.37
C LEU A 47 -11.68 19.31 -17.01
N SER A 48 -12.86 19.86 -16.77
CA SER A 48 -13.62 19.65 -15.52
C SER A 48 -13.98 18.17 -15.33
N SER A 49 -14.40 17.50 -16.40
CA SER A 49 -14.67 16.05 -16.37
C SER A 49 -13.41 15.25 -16.04
N LYS A 50 -12.27 15.62 -16.64
CA LYS A 50 -10.97 14.99 -16.35
C LYS A 50 -10.51 15.21 -14.92
N ILE A 51 -10.74 16.39 -14.36
CA ILE A 51 -10.47 16.68 -12.93
C ILE A 51 -11.28 15.74 -12.03
N ILE A 52 -12.57 15.56 -12.31
CA ILE A 52 -13.43 14.66 -11.52
C ILE A 52 -12.95 13.21 -11.64
N GLU A 53 -12.54 12.79 -12.84
CA GLU A 53 -12.00 11.45 -13.09
C GLU A 53 -10.73 11.20 -12.26
N GLU A 54 -9.78 12.14 -12.25
CA GLU A 54 -8.54 11.99 -11.47
C GLU A 54 -8.77 12.06 -9.97
N GLN A 55 -9.69 12.90 -9.49
CA GLN A 55 -10.11 12.90 -8.09
C GLN A 55 -10.66 11.53 -7.66
N LYS A 56 -11.49 10.91 -8.51
CA LYS A 56 -12.01 9.56 -8.27
C LYS A 56 -10.89 8.51 -8.29
N ASN A 57 -9.93 8.62 -9.21
CA ASN A 57 -8.77 7.73 -9.24
C ASN A 57 -7.98 7.80 -7.93
N ILE A 58 -7.69 9.00 -7.43
CA ILE A 58 -6.98 9.20 -6.16
C ILE A 58 -7.75 8.55 -5.00
N LEU A 59 -9.07 8.75 -4.92
CA LEU A 59 -9.89 8.13 -3.87
C LEU A 59 -9.82 6.59 -3.90
N ILE A 60 -9.92 6.00 -5.09
CA ILE A 60 -9.83 4.54 -5.27
C ILE A 60 -8.45 4.03 -4.85
N GLN A 61 -7.38 4.69 -5.29
CA GLN A 61 -6.02 4.26 -4.95
C GLN A 61 -5.73 4.43 -3.45
N ASN A 62 -6.23 5.49 -2.80
CA ASN A 62 -6.11 5.67 -1.36
C ASN A 62 -6.85 4.58 -0.56
N ALA A 63 -8.05 4.21 -0.99
CA ALA A 63 -8.79 3.11 -0.38
C ALA A 63 -8.03 1.77 -0.53
N GLN A 64 -7.44 1.53 -1.71
CA GLN A 64 -6.61 0.36 -1.95
C GLN A 64 -5.36 0.37 -1.06
N LEU A 65 -4.66 1.51 -0.95
CA LEU A 65 -3.47 1.65 -0.13
C LEU A 65 -3.77 1.41 1.36
N THR A 66 -4.90 1.94 1.84
CA THR A 66 -5.37 1.71 3.21
C THR A 66 -5.57 0.22 3.48
N LYS A 67 -6.24 -0.49 2.56
CA LYS A 67 -6.45 -1.93 2.67
C LYS A 67 -5.12 -2.71 2.69
N LEU A 68 -4.18 -2.35 1.81
CA LEU A 68 -2.86 -2.98 1.74
C LEU A 68 -2.04 -2.77 3.03
N ASN A 69 -2.16 -1.59 3.66
CA ASN A 69 -1.52 -1.29 4.93
C ASN A 69 -2.14 -2.11 6.08
N CYS A 70 -3.47 -2.21 6.16
CA CYS A 70 -4.12 -3.06 7.16
C CYS A 70 -3.70 -4.53 7.04
N HIS A 71 -3.57 -5.04 5.81
CA HIS A 71 -3.06 -6.38 5.58
C HIS A 71 -1.59 -6.53 6.01
N ALA A 72 -0.75 -5.54 5.74
CA ALA A 72 0.66 -5.54 6.17
C ALA A 72 0.76 -5.60 7.70
N GLU A 73 -0.03 -4.79 8.41
CA GLU A 73 -0.08 -4.79 9.87
C GLU A 73 -0.53 -6.13 10.43
N ALA A 74 -1.60 -6.72 9.88
CA ALA A 74 -2.09 -8.01 10.31
C ALA A 74 -1.03 -9.11 10.13
N GLN A 75 -0.31 -9.09 9.00
CA GLN A 75 0.80 -10.01 8.73
C GLN A 75 1.94 -9.82 9.73
N SER A 76 2.31 -8.58 10.04
CA SER A 76 3.34 -8.27 11.04
C SER A 76 2.96 -8.77 12.43
N ARG A 77 1.72 -8.53 12.87
CA ARG A 77 1.20 -9.04 14.15
C ARG A 77 1.21 -10.57 14.20
N LEU A 78 0.84 -11.24 13.11
CA LEU A 78 0.86 -12.69 13.04
C LEU A 78 2.30 -13.24 13.11
N ALA A 79 3.24 -12.61 12.39
CA ALA A 79 4.65 -12.99 12.43
C ALA A 79 5.23 -12.87 13.85
N ALA A 80 4.97 -11.76 14.54
CA ALA A 80 5.39 -11.56 15.91
C ALA A 80 4.80 -12.60 16.88
N LYS A 81 3.52 -12.97 16.72
CA LYS A 81 2.90 -14.04 17.52
C LYS A 81 3.56 -15.40 17.27
N LYS A 82 3.84 -15.74 16.01
CA LYS A 82 4.52 -17.00 15.66
C LYS A 82 5.93 -17.07 16.25
N GLN A 83 6.67 -15.95 16.21
CA GLN A 83 8.00 -15.87 16.80
C GLN A 83 7.97 -16.09 18.31
N LYS A 84 7.06 -15.42 19.03
CA LYS A 84 6.88 -15.62 20.48
C LYS A 84 6.53 -17.07 20.84
N LEU A 85 5.60 -17.68 20.10
CA LEU A 85 5.22 -19.08 20.34
C LEU A 85 6.38 -20.04 20.09
N LEU A 86 7.20 -19.76 19.08
CA LEU A 86 8.40 -20.56 18.80
C LEU A 86 9.41 -20.43 19.94
N GLU A 87 9.70 -19.22 20.42
CA GLU A 87 10.58 -18.96 21.57
C GLU A 87 10.06 -19.68 22.83
N GLU A 88 8.78 -19.55 23.17
CA GLU A 88 8.16 -20.24 24.31
C GLU A 88 8.22 -21.77 24.18
N SER A 89 8.00 -22.30 22.97
CA SER A 89 8.06 -23.75 22.72
C SER A 89 9.49 -24.30 22.85
N ILE A 90 10.47 -23.50 22.45
CA ILE A 90 11.89 -23.83 22.59
C ILE A 90 12.27 -23.82 24.07
N ILE A 91 11.91 -22.76 24.82
CA ILE A 91 12.16 -22.67 26.26
C ILE A 91 11.56 -23.86 27.00
N LYS A 92 10.27 -24.18 26.77
CA LYS A 92 9.61 -25.33 27.41
C LYS A 92 10.30 -26.67 27.14
N LYS A 93 10.81 -26.90 25.92
CA LYS A 93 11.54 -28.13 25.58
C LYS A 93 12.85 -28.26 26.36
N TYR A 94 13.55 -27.16 26.59
CA TYR A 94 14.80 -27.15 27.35
C TYR A 94 14.61 -27.08 28.87
N ASP A 95 13.47 -26.54 29.35
CA ASP A 95 13.12 -26.44 30.77
C ASP A 95 12.53 -27.72 31.38
N THR A 96 12.08 -28.69 30.57
CA THR A 96 11.86 -30.06 31.05
C THR A 96 13.19 -30.81 30.95
N PRO A 97 13.92 -31.04 32.07
CA PRO A 97 14.98 -32.03 32.03
C PRO A 97 14.26 -33.35 31.73
N GLU A 98 14.62 -34.00 30.63
CA GLU A 98 14.24 -35.40 30.42
C GLU A 98 14.58 -36.13 31.71
N ARG A 99 13.54 -36.56 32.43
CA ARG A 99 13.72 -37.46 33.56
C ARG A 99 14.39 -38.69 32.95
N PRO A 100 15.62 -39.05 33.35
CA PRO A 100 16.22 -40.27 32.83
C PRO A 100 15.26 -41.40 33.18
N SER A 101 14.77 -42.09 32.15
CA SER A 101 14.00 -43.32 32.34
C SER A 101 14.93 -44.33 33.00
N VAL A 102 14.78 -44.50 34.31
CA VAL A 102 15.46 -45.55 35.10
C VAL A 102 14.56 -46.77 35.18
#